data_AF-A0A935TQ96-F1
#
_entry.id   AF-A0A935TQ96-F1
#
_cell.length_a   1.000
_cell.length_b   1.000
_cell.length_c   1.000
_cell.angle_alpha   90.00
_cell.angle_beta   90.00
_cell.angle_gamma   90.00
#
_symmetry.space_group_name_H-M   'P 1'
#
loop_
_entity.id
_entity.type
_entity.pdbx_description
1 polymer ?
#
loop_
_entity_poly.entity_id
_entity_poly.type
_entity_poly.pdbx_seq_one_letter_code
_entity_poly.pdbx_strand_id
1 'polypeptide(L)'
;MKENETAKKSSGGSNGATPFAQTYFHGTKADLKIGDFIEAGFATNYGQKKPSKYIFLTATLDAAIWGGELATGNERQRIYLVEPTGPIEDDPDLTDKKFEGNPTKSYRSLWPFKVVGEVTIWSGHTAEQVDAMQQALKNLNEQGIRSWNDD
;
A
#
# COMPACT_ATOMS: atom_id res chain seq x y z
N MET A 1 4.42 64.01 23.30
CA MET A 1 4.97 63.39 22.07
C MET A 1 4.71 61.89 22.24
N LYS A 2 3.62 61.34 21.68
CA LYS A 2 3.53 60.77 20.31
C LYS A 2 4.60 59.70 20.12
N GLU A 3 4.28 58.41 20.22
CA GLU A 3 3.91 57.45 19.13
C GLU A 3 4.73 56.17 19.47
N ASN A 4 4.44 54.92 19.11
CA ASN A 4 3.36 54.29 18.36
C ASN A 4 3.40 52.78 18.65
N GLU A 5 2.28 52.14 18.29
CA GLU A 5 2.00 50.72 18.19
C GLU A 5 3.12 49.84 17.60
N THR A 6 3.18 48.57 18.03
CA THR A 6 2.75 47.45 17.16
C THR A 6 2.76 46.13 17.92
N ALA A 7 1.56 45.68 18.29
CA ALA A 7 1.30 44.28 18.56
C ALA A 7 1.36 43.51 17.24
N LYS A 8 2.40 42.67 17.06
CA LYS A 8 2.48 41.77 15.92
C LYS A 8 1.62 40.54 16.19
N LYS A 9 0.32 40.65 15.90
CA LYS A 9 -0.52 39.48 15.58
C LYS A 9 -0.03 38.91 14.25
N SER A 10 0.56 37.73 14.28
CA SER A 10 0.72 36.86 13.10
C SER A 10 -0.01 35.56 13.38
N SER A 11 -0.82 34.99 12.52
CA SER A 11 -1.23 35.35 11.16
C SER A 11 -2.43 34.45 10.86
N GLY A 12 -3.40 34.98 10.11
CA GLY A 12 -4.61 34.29 9.71
C GLY A 12 -4.33 32.88 9.18
N GLY A 13 -5.07 31.90 9.72
CA GLY A 13 -5.21 30.61 9.08
C GLY A 13 -5.73 30.84 7.66
N SER A 14 -4.97 30.38 6.68
CA SER A 14 -5.34 30.51 5.27
C SER A 14 -6.66 29.77 5.04
N ASN A 15 -7.73 30.51 4.71
CA ASN A 15 -8.96 29.97 4.12
C ASN A 15 -8.74 29.48 2.67
N GLY A 16 -7.54 28.98 2.36
CA GLY A 16 -7.21 28.43 1.05
C GLY A 16 -7.70 26.99 0.94
N ALA A 17 -8.10 26.58 -0.26
CA ALA A 17 -8.35 25.18 -0.53
C ALA A 17 -7.10 24.36 -0.19
N THR A 18 -7.23 23.39 0.71
CA THR A 18 -6.16 22.44 1.01
C THR A 18 -6.24 21.27 0.02
N PRO A 19 -5.11 20.78 -0.52
CA PRO A 19 -5.10 19.56 -1.31
C PRO A 19 -5.69 18.40 -0.51
N PHE A 20 -6.39 17.49 -1.21
CA PHE A 20 -6.83 16.24 -0.60
C PHE A 20 -5.60 15.42 -0.19
N ALA A 21 -5.66 14.78 0.98
CA ALA A 21 -4.58 13.91 1.43
C ALA A 21 -4.37 12.78 0.42
N GLN A 22 -3.13 12.56 -0.01
CA GLN A 22 -2.84 11.48 -0.94
C GLN A 22 -3.21 10.15 -0.29
N THR A 23 -4.17 9.45 -0.91
CA THR A 23 -4.63 8.12 -0.51
C THR A 23 -4.09 7.08 -1.48
N TYR A 24 -3.87 5.87 -0.98
CA TYR A 24 -3.36 4.74 -1.76
C TYR A 24 -4.28 3.53 -1.62
N PHE A 25 -4.03 2.52 -2.43
CA PHE A 25 -4.76 1.25 -2.37
C PHE A 25 -3.93 0.20 -1.62
N HIS A 26 -4.64 -0.64 -0.85
CA HIS A 26 -4.10 -1.85 -0.23
C HIS A 26 -5.00 -3.03 -0.54
N GLY A 27 -4.50 -3.98 -1.34
CA GLY A 27 -5.17 -5.24 -1.63
C GLY A 27 -4.88 -6.28 -0.56
N THR A 28 -5.92 -6.92 -0.02
CA THR A 28 -5.79 -7.94 1.01
C THR A 28 -7.00 -8.86 1.05
N LYS A 29 -6.94 -9.89 1.91
CA LYS A 29 -8.07 -10.73 2.31
C LYS A 29 -8.53 -10.47 3.76
N ALA A 30 -7.87 -9.55 4.46
CA ALA A 30 -8.27 -9.15 5.81
C ALA A 30 -9.61 -8.39 5.80
N ASP A 31 -10.49 -8.75 6.73
CA ASP A 31 -11.77 -8.07 6.97
C ASP A 31 -11.55 -6.89 7.94
N LEU A 32 -11.36 -5.69 7.37
CA LEU A 32 -11.01 -4.46 8.07
C LEU A 32 -12.15 -3.45 7.92
N LYS A 33 -12.23 -2.54 8.88
CA LYS A 33 -13.21 -1.45 8.92
C LYS A 33 -12.51 -0.11 8.73
N ILE A 34 -13.28 0.88 8.30
CA ILE A 34 -12.82 2.27 8.29
C ILE A 34 -12.40 2.66 9.71
N GLY A 35 -11.19 3.21 9.84
CA GLY A 35 -10.56 3.56 11.11
C GLY A 35 -9.58 2.51 11.64
N ASP A 36 -9.60 1.27 11.13
CA ASP A 36 -8.61 0.25 11.48
C ASP A 36 -7.23 0.62 10.94
N PHE A 37 -6.19 0.05 11.55
CA PHE A 37 -4.81 0.17 11.11
C PHE A 37 -4.30 -1.17 10.59
N ILE A 38 -3.69 -1.13 9.41
CA ILE A 38 -2.91 -2.23 8.86
C ILE A 38 -1.50 -2.06 9.42
N GLU A 39 -1.00 -3.08 10.11
CA GLU A 39 0.32 -3.07 10.76
C GLU A 39 1.23 -4.18 10.20
N ALA A 40 2.55 -3.98 10.32
CA ALA A 40 3.52 -5.02 10.03
C ALA A 40 3.45 -6.13 11.10
N GLY A 41 3.94 -7.34 10.79
CA GLY A 41 3.94 -8.46 11.75
C GLY A 41 2.92 -9.56 11.49
N PHE A 42 2.04 -9.41 10.49
CA PHE A 42 1.24 -10.53 9.97
C PHE A 42 2.07 -11.37 8.98
N ALA A 43 1.69 -12.63 8.80
CA ALA A 43 2.38 -13.53 7.85
C ALA A 43 2.37 -12.93 6.43
N THR A 44 3.52 -12.95 5.75
CA THR A 44 3.64 -12.47 4.36
C THR A 44 2.72 -13.23 3.41
N ASN A 45 2.27 -12.55 2.35
CA ASN A 45 1.55 -13.21 1.23
C ASN A 45 2.47 -14.04 0.33
N TYR A 46 3.79 -13.87 0.45
CA TYR A 46 4.82 -14.54 -0.35
C TYR A 46 5.84 -15.23 0.57
N GLY A 47 6.21 -16.48 0.28
CA GLY A 47 7.32 -17.16 0.96
C GLY A 47 7.04 -17.81 2.32
N GLN A 48 8.11 -18.11 3.06
CA GLN A 48 8.06 -18.76 4.38
C GLN A 48 7.32 -17.87 5.39
N LYS A 49 6.55 -18.48 6.31
CA LYS A 49 5.72 -17.86 7.38
C LYS A 49 6.50 -16.96 8.37
N LYS A 50 7.28 -16.01 7.88
CA LYS A 50 7.92 -14.97 8.68
C LYS A 50 7.00 -13.76 8.71
N PRO A 51 6.87 -13.07 9.85
CA PRO A 51 6.19 -11.79 9.90
C PRO A 51 6.87 -10.83 8.91
N SER A 52 6.10 -10.21 8.02
CA SER A 52 6.66 -9.20 7.13
C SER A 52 7.08 -7.99 7.94
N LYS A 53 8.28 -7.48 7.68
CA LYS A 53 8.75 -6.21 8.23
C LYS A 53 8.01 -5.01 7.61
N TYR A 54 7.51 -5.16 6.39
CA TYR A 54 6.90 -4.09 5.61
C TYR A 54 5.42 -4.33 5.35
N ILE A 55 4.71 -3.23 5.13
CA ILE A 55 3.33 -3.18 4.67
C ILE A 55 3.33 -2.55 3.28
N PHE A 56 2.54 -3.09 2.37
CA PHE A 56 2.54 -2.69 0.96
C PHE A 56 1.32 -1.85 0.61
N LEU A 57 1.51 -0.87 -0.26
CA LEU A 57 0.45 -0.03 -0.81
C LEU A 57 0.80 0.35 -2.26
N THR A 58 -0.18 0.83 -3.01
CA THR A 58 0.06 1.25 -4.40
C THR A 58 -0.83 2.42 -4.80
N ALA A 59 -0.36 3.23 -5.75
CA ALA A 59 -1.17 4.27 -6.38
C ALA A 59 -1.92 3.78 -7.65
N THR A 60 -1.85 2.49 -8.00
CA THR A 60 -2.59 1.90 -9.12
C THR A 60 -3.58 0.84 -8.65
N LEU A 61 -4.79 0.86 -9.20
CA LEU A 61 -5.83 -0.12 -8.83
C LEU A 61 -5.45 -1.55 -9.24
N ASP A 62 -4.83 -1.72 -10.40
CA ASP A 62 -4.40 -3.01 -10.93
C ASP A 62 -3.43 -3.75 -9.98
N ALA A 63 -2.41 -3.05 -9.47
CA ALA A 63 -1.49 -3.63 -8.50
C ALA A 63 -2.18 -3.97 -7.16
N ALA A 64 -3.21 -3.21 -6.77
CA ALA A 64 -3.99 -3.52 -5.57
C ALA A 64 -4.89 -4.74 -5.77
N ILE A 65 -5.45 -4.91 -6.96
CA ILE A 65 -6.21 -6.12 -7.34
C ILE A 65 -5.30 -7.35 -7.19
N TRP A 66 -4.08 -7.30 -7.76
CA TRP A 66 -3.09 -8.36 -7.56
C TRP A 66 -2.79 -8.63 -6.08
N GLY A 67 -2.63 -7.57 -5.28
CA GLY A 67 -2.43 -7.68 -3.84
C GLY A 67 -3.55 -8.43 -3.13
N GLY A 68 -4.81 -8.21 -3.51
CA GLY A 68 -5.96 -8.94 -2.97
C GLY A 68 -6.05 -10.38 -3.47
N GLU A 69 -5.89 -10.61 -4.77
CA GLU A 69 -6.02 -11.93 -5.41
C GLU A 69 -4.93 -12.91 -4.97
N LEU A 70 -3.70 -12.41 -4.84
CA LEU A 70 -2.54 -13.20 -4.41
C LEU A 70 -2.38 -13.25 -2.89
N ALA A 71 -3.22 -12.53 -2.13
CA ALA A 71 -3.18 -12.61 -0.67
C ALA A 71 -3.44 -14.04 -0.18
N THR A 72 -2.77 -14.41 0.91
CA THR A 72 -2.93 -15.73 1.51
C THR A 72 -4.29 -15.88 2.20
N GLY A 73 -4.78 -17.12 2.28
CA GLY A 73 -6.07 -17.45 2.89
C GLY A 73 -7.21 -17.58 1.88
N ASN A 74 -8.36 -18.04 2.38
CA ASN A 74 -9.55 -18.33 1.58
C ASN A 74 -10.66 -17.27 1.75
N GLU A 75 -10.35 -16.20 2.50
CA GLU A 75 -11.29 -15.11 2.73
C GLU A 75 -11.48 -14.27 1.46
N ARG A 76 -12.55 -13.46 1.47
CA ARG A 76 -12.90 -12.58 0.37
C ARG A 76 -11.79 -11.55 0.12
N GLN A 77 -11.44 -11.37 -1.15
CA GLN A 77 -10.51 -10.33 -1.59
C GLN A 77 -11.14 -8.95 -1.43
N ARG A 78 -10.35 -7.99 -0.95
CA ARG A 78 -10.77 -6.62 -0.65
C ARG A 78 -9.67 -5.63 -1.05
N ILE A 79 -10.09 -4.42 -1.39
CA ILE A 79 -9.20 -3.31 -1.74
C ILE A 79 -9.57 -2.12 -0.88
N TYR A 80 -8.67 -1.73 0.02
CA TYR A 80 -8.87 -0.59 0.90
C TYR A 80 -8.21 0.66 0.36
N LEU A 81 -8.86 1.80 0.59
CA LEU A 81 -8.25 3.12 0.53
C LEU A 81 -7.53 3.37 1.86
N VAL A 82 -6.25 3.70 1.81
CA VAL A 82 -5.41 3.82 2.99
C VAL A 82 -4.55 5.09 2.99
N GLU A 83 -4.37 5.64 4.19
CA GLU A 83 -3.45 6.75 4.45
C GLU A 83 -2.23 6.24 5.22
N PRO A 84 -1.00 6.42 4.71
CA PRO A 84 0.19 6.04 5.44
C PRO A 84 0.41 6.97 6.64
N THR A 85 0.76 6.39 7.79
CA THR A 85 1.05 7.17 9.02
C THR A 85 2.50 7.64 9.11
N GLY A 86 3.35 7.22 8.17
CA GLY A 86 4.76 7.58 8.09
C GLY A 86 5.30 7.47 6.67
N PRO A 87 6.64 7.58 6.50
CA PRO A 87 7.28 7.51 5.20
C PRO A 87 6.99 6.21 4.44
N ILE A 88 6.87 6.32 3.12
CA ILE A 88 6.80 5.20 2.19
C ILE A 88 8.01 5.24 1.26
N GLU A 89 8.45 4.09 0.79
CA GLU A 89 9.53 3.96 -0.20
C GLU A 89 9.10 3.02 -1.33
N ASP A 90 9.74 3.14 -2.49
CA ASP A 90 9.47 2.26 -3.63
C ASP A 90 9.66 0.79 -3.24
N ASP A 91 8.74 -0.07 -3.69
CA ASP A 91 8.86 -1.51 -3.49
C ASP A 91 10.01 -2.05 -4.35
N PRO A 92 11.09 -2.60 -3.75
CA PRO A 92 12.23 -3.08 -4.49
C PRO A 92 11.92 -4.34 -5.29
N ASP A 93 10.81 -5.05 -5.09
CA ASP A 93 10.44 -6.18 -5.95
C ASP A 93 9.78 -5.73 -7.26
N LEU A 94 9.26 -4.50 -7.30
CA LEU A 94 8.45 -3.98 -8.40
C LEU A 94 9.05 -2.74 -9.07
N THR A 95 10.17 -2.24 -8.56
CA THR A 95 10.88 -1.04 -9.05
C THR A 95 12.22 -1.42 -9.66
N ASP A 96 12.53 -0.87 -10.85
CA ASP A 96 13.78 -1.10 -11.58
C ASP A 96 14.11 -2.59 -11.80
N LYS A 97 13.08 -3.40 -12.03
CA LYS A 97 13.20 -4.82 -12.37
C LYS A 97 13.03 -5.05 -13.85
N LYS A 98 11.80 -5.38 -14.26
CA LYS A 98 11.47 -5.66 -15.66
C LYS A 98 11.40 -4.37 -16.50
N PHE A 99 11.08 -3.25 -15.86
CA PHE A 99 10.92 -1.95 -16.46
C PHE A 99 11.65 -0.90 -15.61
N GLU A 100 12.10 0.18 -16.23
CA GLU A 100 12.74 1.31 -15.56
C GLU A 100 11.73 2.08 -14.68
N GLY A 101 12.18 2.46 -13.48
CA GLY A 101 11.40 3.15 -12.47
C GLY A 101 10.34 2.28 -11.81
N ASN A 102 9.33 2.95 -11.25
CA ASN A 102 8.19 2.34 -10.57
C ASN A 102 6.90 2.56 -11.39
N PRO A 103 6.63 1.74 -12.42
CA PRO A 103 5.46 1.89 -13.28
C PRO A 103 4.15 1.51 -12.58
N THR A 104 4.19 0.54 -11.66
CA THR A 104 3.02 0.09 -10.88
C THR A 104 2.71 1.02 -9.72
N LYS A 105 3.59 1.98 -9.43
CA LYS A 105 3.51 2.89 -8.27
C LYS A 105 3.30 2.10 -6.98
N SER A 106 4.08 1.04 -6.81
CA SER A 106 4.03 0.16 -5.65
C SER A 106 5.07 0.57 -4.63
N TYR A 107 4.67 0.64 -3.37
CA TYR A 107 5.47 1.14 -2.27
C TYR A 107 5.36 0.21 -1.07
N ARG A 108 6.31 0.37 -0.16
CA ARG A 108 6.32 -0.29 1.13
C ARG A 108 6.58 0.68 2.27
N SER A 109 6.18 0.32 3.49
CA SER A 109 6.46 1.10 4.70
C SER A 109 6.63 0.21 5.92
N LEU A 110 7.35 0.72 6.91
CA LEU A 110 7.40 0.16 8.27
C LEU A 110 6.27 0.70 9.16
N TRP A 111 5.59 1.76 8.72
CA TRP A 111 4.59 2.47 9.50
C TRP A 111 3.19 1.98 9.14
N PRO A 112 2.26 1.91 10.10
CA PRO A 112 0.89 1.47 9.85
C PRO A 112 0.16 2.31 8.80
N PHE A 113 -0.84 1.71 8.16
CA PHE A 113 -1.76 2.43 7.26
C PHE A 113 -3.15 2.49 7.87
N LYS A 114 -3.73 3.69 7.90
CA LYS A 114 -5.10 3.86 8.36
C LYS A 114 -6.07 3.57 7.22
N VAL A 115 -7.04 2.69 7.44
CA VAL A 115 -8.12 2.43 6.48
C VAL A 115 -9.09 3.62 6.51
N VAL A 116 -9.28 4.26 5.35
CA VAL A 116 -10.19 5.41 5.19
C VAL A 116 -11.37 5.12 4.25
N GLY A 117 -11.35 3.98 3.58
CA GLY A 117 -12.45 3.52 2.73
C GLY A 117 -12.19 2.13 2.13
N GLU A 118 -13.16 1.63 1.37
CA GLU A 118 -13.07 0.38 0.62
C GLU A 118 -13.54 0.62 -0.82
N VAL A 119 -12.80 0.10 -1.79
CA VAL A 119 -13.23 0.05 -3.19
C VAL A 119 -14.11 -1.17 -3.37
N THR A 120 -15.41 -0.95 -3.60
CA THR A 120 -16.40 -2.03 -3.67
C THR A 120 -16.73 -2.47 -5.09
N ILE A 121 -16.39 -1.65 -6.09
CA ILE A 121 -16.64 -1.93 -7.51
C ILE A 121 -15.30 -1.97 -8.23
N TRP A 122 -14.85 -3.17 -8.56
CA TRP A 122 -13.66 -3.44 -9.35
C TRP A 122 -13.82 -4.79 -10.05
N SER A 123 -13.08 -4.96 -11.14
CA SER A 123 -13.04 -6.21 -11.90
C SER A 123 -11.71 -6.88 -11.63
N GLY A 124 -11.74 -8.13 -11.16
CA GLY A 124 -10.55 -8.94 -10.99
C GLY A 124 -9.96 -9.40 -12.32
N HIS A 125 -8.78 -10.00 -12.24
CA HIS A 125 -8.17 -10.72 -13.35
C HIS A 125 -8.92 -12.03 -13.63
N THR A 126 -8.70 -12.62 -14.80
CA THR A 126 -9.29 -13.93 -15.10
C THR A 126 -8.65 -15.01 -14.23
N ALA A 127 -9.36 -16.11 -13.98
CA ALA A 127 -8.84 -17.23 -13.21
C ALA A 127 -7.52 -17.76 -13.80
N GLU A 128 -7.42 -17.81 -15.13
CA GLU A 128 -6.20 -18.26 -15.83
C GLU A 128 -5.02 -17.32 -15.58
N GLN A 129 -5.26 -16.00 -15.51
CA GLN A 129 -4.21 -15.02 -15.20
C GLN A 129 -3.72 -15.17 -13.76
N VAL A 130 -4.63 -15.33 -12.81
CA VAL A 130 -4.30 -15.52 -11.39
C VAL A 130 -3.53 -16.84 -11.20
N ASP A 131 -4.00 -17.93 -11.80
CA ASP A 131 -3.34 -19.23 -11.72
C ASP A 131 -1.94 -19.19 -12.33
N ALA A 132 -1.78 -18.56 -13.51
CA ALA A 132 -0.48 -18.42 -14.15
C ALA A 132 0.49 -17.61 -13.27
N MET A 133 0.02 -16.55 -12.62
CA MET A 133 0.84 -15.74 -11.71
C MET A 133 1.26 -16.53 -10.46
N GLN A 134 0.32 -17.24 -9.83
CA GLN A 134 0.62 -18.09 -8.67
C GLN A 134 1.64 -19.18 -9.01
N GLN A 135 1.52 -19.81 -10.19
CA GLN A 135 2.50 -20.79 -10.67
C GLN A 135 3.88 -20.15 -10.91
N ALA A 136 3.93 -18.95 -11.51
CA ALA A 136 5.18 -18.23 -11.73
C ALA A 136 5.89 -17.91 -10.39
N LEU A 137 5.16 -17.43 -9.40
CA LEU A 137 5.68 -17.15 -8.06
C LEU A 137 6.20 -18.42 -7.36
N LYS A 138 5.47 -19.53 -7.49
CA LYS A 138 5.91 -20.83 -6.97
C LYS A 138 7.22 -21.28 -7.62
N ASN A 139 7.33 -21.16 -8.94
CA ASN A 139 8.54 -21.54 -9.69
C ASN A 139 9.75 -20.68 -9.30
N LEU A 140 9.57 -19.37 -9.07
CA LEU A 140 10.64 -18.49 -8.59
C LEU A 140 11.15 -18.93 -7.21
N ASN A 141 10.24 -19.26 -6.30
CA ASN A 141 10.59 -19.75 -4.97
C ASN A 141 11.31 -21.11 -5.01
N GLU A 142 10.89 -22.03 -5.89
CA GLU A 142 11.58 -23.31 -6.11
C GLU A 142 13.00 -23.14 -6.70
N GLN A 143 13.24 -22.08 -7.47
CA GLN A 143 14.56 -21.71 -7.98
C GLN A 143 15.43 -20.97 -6.94
N GLY A 144 14.90 -20.75 -5.73
CA GLY A 144 15.61 -20.03 -4.67
C GLY A 144 15.65 -18.51 -4.87
N ILE A 145 14.90 -17.96 -5.83
CA ILE A 145 14.73 -16.52 -5.99
C ILE A 145 13.74 -16.06 -4.92
N ARG A 146 14.21 -15.22 -4.01
CA ARG A 146 13.43 -14.70 -2.88
C ARG A 146 13.09 -13.22 -3.08
N SER A 147 12.09 -12.78 -2.33
CA SER A 147 11.69 -11.37 -2.27
C SER A 147 12.80 -10.55 -1.62
N TRP A 148 13.06 -9.35 -2.15
CA TRP A 148 13.93 -8.34 -1.52
C TRP A 148 13.27 -7.68 -0.29
N ASN A 149 12.04 -8.08 0.03
CA ASN A 149 11.29 -7.65 1.20
C ASN A 149 11.39 -8.65 2.37
N ASP A 150 12.03 -9.81 2.19
CA ASP A 150 12.15 -10.86 3.22
C ASP A 150 13.28 -10.61 4.26
N ASP A 151 14.13 -9.59 4.04
CA ASP A 151 15.32 -9.26 4.84
C ASP A 151 15.17 -7.98 5.72
#